data_AF-A0A1Q5PTV6-F1
#
_entry.id   AF-A0A1Q5PTV6-F1
#
_cell.length_a   1.000
_cell.length_b   1.000
_cell.length_c   1.000
_cell.angle_alpha   90.00
_cell.angle_beta   90.00
_cell.angle_gamma   90.00
#
_symmetry.space_group_name_H-M   'P 1'
#
loop_
_entity.id
_entity.type
_entity.pdbx_description
1 polymer ?
#
loop_
_entity_poly.entity_id
_entity_poly.type
_entity_poly.pdbx_seq_one_letter_code
_entity_poly.pdbx_strand_id
1 'polypeptide(L)'
;MEVELELARRVAGLQEAELTESDVHAFLLAAAELLGGPPQQLNGPGATFRWYRGARIVEIAAQARYRSPFFSLTVRGCGTEVVDNYEYRAFKNCSPFLLPPYLWAAALGRLPDSTWLGGDVLVGTWEQFADTVGRVLDCLPRDLALTPPAWRQLIRPLAPSGEARLAYLFNMGSDSPWGGVSFTGTPAGVDVYGFGAQGDEVQLLVPRALLDSGSVKMTDVVAGLAGGSNLAGVEFFDVEGFSMCPHPPKPSEPVDDLLVDEFGEPLADTPRAGISLDELRALIAASPASPSLPPRRPRPAPVPLQLGLSFPQASALVDQLLQGVAATTALTAAGAQPGEIWGRPALVGDGWHATVRKTSSRTLGADIDDTRIELCPSLEDGLYDGHDSLRYAWQLADLLTERYGSPLLQETGSSGHLSRLYQVGQRAVQVSTSLGGIELEVADAEGTLMLRYC
;
A
#
# COMPACT_ATOMS: atom_id res chain seq x y z
N MET A 1 -9.34 -6.57 19.45
CA MET A 1 -8.98 -5.19 19.84
C MET A 1 -7.71 -5.14 20.68
N GLU A 2 -7.63 -5.79 21.86
CA GLU A 2 -6.48 -5.62 22.78
C GLU A 2 -5.11 -5.92 22.13
N VAL A 3 -5.02 -7.01 21.36
CA VAL A 3 -3.78 -7.36 20.61
C VAL A 3 -3.44 -6.33 19.52
N GLU A 4 -4.43 -5.81 18.80
CA GLU A 4 -4.21 -4.79 17.76
C GLU A 4 -3.70 -3.48 18.37
N LEU A 5 -4.26 -3.10 19.53
CA LEU A 5 -3.85 -1.91 20.27
C LEU A 5 -2.42 -2.05 20.81
N GLU A 6 -2.07 -3.24 21.32
CA GLU A 6 -0.71 -3.55 21.76
C GLU A 6 0.29 -3.45 20.59
N LEU A 7 -0.04 -4.02 19.42
CA LEU A 7 0.79 -3.89 18.23
C LEU A 7 0.93 -2.43 17.77
N ALA A 8 -0.16 -1.66 17.80
CA ALA A 8 -0.15 -0.24 17.48
C ALA A 8 0.74 0.57 18.45
N ARG A 9 0.72 0.25 19.75
CA ARG A 9 1.63 0.87 20.73
C ARG A 9 3.09 0.49 20.50
N ARG A 10 3.37 -0.78 20.17
CA ARG A 10 4.73 -1.24 19.86
C ARG A 10 5.30 -0.54 18.63
N VAL A 11 4.53 -0.43 17.55
CA VAL A 11 5.01 0.23 16.32
C VAL A 11 5.16 1.75 16.51
N ALA A 12 4.27 2.38 17.29
CA ALA A 12 4.41 3.78 17.69
C ALA A 12 5.69 4.03 18.50
N GLY A 13 6.08 3.09 19.37
CA GLY A 13 7.34 3.15 20.13
C GLY A 13 8.61 3.09 19.28
N LEU A 14 8.50 2.72 17.99
CA LEU A 14 9.59 2.75 17.02
C LEU A 14 9.69 4.07 16.27
N GLN A 15 8.98 5.10 16.71
CA GLN A 15 9.01 6.42 16.10
C GLN A 15 10.44 6.96 16.00
N GLU A 16 10.79 7.46 14.80
CA GLU A 16 12.13 7.96 14.43
C GLU A 16 13.25 6.90 14.35
N ALA A 17 13.00 5.65 14.74
CA ALA A 17 13.98 4.58 14.60
C ALA A 17 14.34 4.33 13.12
N GLU A 18 15.61 4.03 12.88
CA GLU A 18 16.15 3.66 11.57
C GLU A 18 16.11 2.13 11.44
N LEU A 19 14.95 1.59 11.05
CA LEU A 19 14.70 0.14 11.04
C LEU A 19 15.45 -0.55 9.89
N THR A 20 16.21 -1.58 10.20
CA THR A 20 16.83 -2.50 9.22
C THR A 20 15.89 -3.64 8.84
N GLU A 21 16.28 -4.46 7.85
CA GLU A 21 15.52 -5.69 7.52
C GLU A 21 15.40 -6.62 8.74
N SER A 22 16.46 -6.74 9.54
CA SER A 22 16.47 -7.56 10.76
C SER A 22 15.49 -7.04 11.82
N ASP A 23 15.38 -5.71 11.97
CA ASP A 23 14.43 -5.10 12.91
C ASP A 23 12.98 -5.35 12.47
N VAL A 24 12.72 -5.28 11.16
CA VAL A 24 11.42 -5.66 10.57
C VAL A 24 11.11 -7.13 10.87
N HIS A 25 12.07 -8.04 10.67
CA HIS A 25 11.87 -9.46 10.97
C HIS A 25 11.56 -9.69 12.46
N ALA A 26 12.31 -9.05 13.35
CA ALA A 26 12.11 -9.17 14.79
C ALA A 26 10.71 -8.68 15.20
N PHE A 27 10.25 -7.55 14.64
CA PHE A 27 8.91 -7.04 14.89
C PHE A 27 7.83 -8.00 14.40
N LEU A 28 7.97 -8.52 13.17
CA LEU A 28 7.01 -9.47 12.58
C LEU A 28 6.91 -10.78 13.36
N LEU A 29 8.05 -11.33 13.81
CA LEU A 29 8.08 -12.55 14.63
C LEU A 29 7.41 -12.32 15.99
N ALA A 30 7.71 -11.19 16.66
CA ALA A 30 7.06 -10.83 17.92
C ALA A 30 5.54 -10.59 17.74
N ALA A 31 5.13 -10.01 16.62
CA ALA A 31 3.72 -9.84 16.29
C ALA A 31 3.01 -11.17 16.06
N ALA A 32 3.66 -12.12 15.38
CA ALA A 32 3.15 -13.46 15.17
C ALA A 32 2.94 -14.21 16.49
N GLU A 33 3.83 -14.05 17.48
CA GLU A 33 3.63 -14.61 18.83
C GLU A 33 2.35 -14.08 19.49
N LEU A 34 2.09 -12.77 19.38
CA LEU A 34 0.86 -12.14 19.91
C LEU A 34 -0.39 -12.56 19.14
N LEU A 35 -0.29 -12.74 17.83
CA LEU A 35 -1.40 -13.10 16.94
C LEU A 35 -1.63 -14.62 16.86
N GLY A 36 -0.79 -15.42 17.53
CA GLY A 36 -0.93 -16.88 17.64
C GLY A 36 -0.40 -17.68 16.46
N GLY A 37 0.49 -17.11 15.64
CA GLY A 37 1.12 -17.79 14.51
C GLY A 37 1.53 -16.85 13.36
N PRO A 38 2.17 -17.40 12.30
CA PRO A 38 2.51 -16.64 11.10
C PRO A 38 1.25 -16.08 10.40
N PRO A 39 1.41 -15.06 9.55
CA PRO A 39 0.31 -14.52 8.75
C PRO A 39 -0.24 -15.59 7.79
N GLN A 40 -1.49 -15.45 7.38
CA GLN A 40 -2.07 -16.37 6.39
C GLN A 40 -1.78 -15.91 4.95
N GLN A 41 -1.49 -14.63 4.75
CA GLN A 41 -1.32 -14.04 3.42
C GLN A 41 -0.21 -12.98 3.42
N LEU A 42 0.52 -12.91 2.31
CA LEU A 42 1.51 -11.89 1.99
C LEU A 42 1.07 -11.18 0.70
N ASN A 43 1.01 -9.85 0.72
CA ASN A 43 0.65 -9.02 -0.42
C ASN A 43 1.80 -8.07 -0.80
N GLY A 44 1.86 -7.68 -2.07
CA GLY A 44 2.76 -6.64 -2.56
C GLY A 44 2.32 -6.04 -3.90
N PRO A 45 3.06 -5.06 -4.47
CA PRO A 45 4.35 -4.54 -4.02
C PRO A 45 4.27 -3.78 -2.70
N GLY A 46 5.29 -3.94 -1.85
CA GLY A 46 5.31 -3.39 -0.50
C GLY A 46 4.78 -4.40 0.50
N ALA A 47 5.67 -5.25 0.97
CA ALA A 47 5.38 -6.40 1.83
C ALA A 47 4.37 -6.09 2.92
N THR A 48 3.15 -6.62 2.74
CA THR A 48 2.05 -6.50 3.69
C THR A 48 1.64 -7.90 4.15
N PHE A 49 1.78 -8.15 5.45
CA PHE A 49 1.51 -9.42 6.09
C PHE A 49 0.13 -9.37 6.72
N ARG A 50 -0.77 -10.30 6.37
CA ARG A 50 -2.18 -10.27 6.77
C ARG A 50 -2.55 -11.46 7.66
N TRP A 51 -3.16 -11.16 8.80
CA TRP A 51 -3.75 -12.11 9.73
C TRP A 51 -5.28 -11.98 9.75
N TYR A 52 -5.97 -13.09 9.53
CA TYR A 52 -7.43 -13.18 9.66
C TYR A 52 -7.79 -13.64 11.08
N ARG A 53 -8.48 -12.78 11.84
CA ARG A 53 -8.86 -12.97 13.24
C ARG A 53 -10.37 -12.86 13.42
N GLY A 54 -11.09 -13.81 12.83
CA GLY A 54 -12.56 -13.81 12.81
C GLY A 54 -13.10 -12.64 11.99
N ALA A 55 -13.89 -11.77 12.61
CA ALA A 55 -14.44 -10.56 11.96
C ALA A 55 -13.43 -9.40 11.83
N ARG A 56 -12.15 -9.62 12.18
CA ARG A 56 -11.08 -8.63 12.12
C ARG A 56 -9.94 -9.12 11.24
N ILE A 57 -9.31 -8.19 10.54
CA ILE A 57 -8.05 -8.37 9.85
C ILE A 57 -7.01 -7.49 10.53
N VAL A 58 -5.82 -8.05 10.73
CA VAL A 58 -4.63 -7.31 11.18
C VAL A 58 -3.61 -7.37 10.06
N GLU A 59 -3.11 -6.22 9.64
CA GLU A 59 -2.07 -6.11 8.63
C GLU A 59 -0.85 -5.42 9.21
N ILE A 60 0.32 -5.90 8.82
CA ILE A 60 1.59 -5.24 9.10
C ILE A 60 2.27 -5.01 7.76
N ALA A 61 2.46 -3.75 7.39
CA ALA A 61 3.15 -3.36 6.17
C ALA A 61 4.58 -2.90 6.50
N ALA A 62 5.55 -3.36 5.72
CA ALA A 62 6.94 -2.90 5.78
C ALA A 62 7.29 -2.21 4.46
N GLN A 63 7.74 -0.97 4.53
CA GLN A 63 8.04 -0.15 3.35
C GLN A 63 9.41 0.49 3.46
N ALA A 64 10.12 0.55 2.35
CA ALA A 64 11.38 1.29 2.27
C ALA A 64 11.11 2.79 2.39
N ARG A 65 11.90 3.50 3.19
CA ARG A 65 11.80 4.95 3.28
C ARG A 65 12.41 5.59 2.04
N TYR A 66 11.78 6.65 1.56
CA TYR A 66 12.25 7.38 0.39
C TYR A 66 13.71 7.81 0.54
N ARG A 67 14.57 7.39 -0.41
CA ARG A 67 16.01 7.67 -0.44
C ARG A 67 16.74 7.34 0.88
N SER A 68 16.37 6.22 1.49
CA SER A 68 16.94 5.76 2.76
C SER A 68 17.14 4.24 2.71
N PRO A 69 18.17 3.71 3.40
CA PRO A 69 18.38 2.27 3.48
C PRO A 69 17.48 1.62 4.55
N PHE A 70 16.68 2.43 5.26
CA PHE A 70 15.86 2.01 6.38
C PHE A 70 14.39 1.87 5.99
N PHE A 71 13.67 1.15 6.83
CA PHE A 71 12.27 0.82 6.64
C PHE A 71 11.36 1.58 7.63
N SER A 72 10.08 1.63 7.29
CA SER A 72 8.99 1.99 8.19
C SER A 72 8.02 0.83 8.29
N LEU A 73 7.44 0.67 9.47
CA LEU A 73 6.39 -0.31 9.74
C LEU A 73 5.07 0.42 9.96
N THR A 74 3.99 -0.18 9.46
CA THR A 74 2.63 0.25 9.73
C THR A 74 1.82 -0.95 10.18
N VAL A 75 1.10 -0.81 11.29
CA VAL A 75 0.11 -1.77 11.77
C VAL A 75 -1.27 -1.23 11.47
N ARG A 76 -2.09 -2.01 10.76
CA ARG A 76 -3.48 -1.70 10.44
C ARG A 76 -4.40 -2.77 11.03
N GLY A 77 -5.54 -2.36 11.57
CA GLY A 77 -6.60 -3.24 12.04
C GLY A 77 -7.95 -2.80 11.48
N CYS A 78 -8.65 -3.70 10.81
CA CYS A 78 -9.90 -3.40 10.10
C CYS A 78 -10.92 -4.55 10.24
N GLY A 79 -12.20 -4.26 9.98
CA GLY A 79 -13.23 -5.29 9.90
C GLY A 79 -13.10 -6.08 8.60
N THR A 80 -13.26 -7.40 8.66
CA THR A 80 -13.15 -8.29 7.49
C THR A 80 -14.11 -7.88 6.37
N GLU A 81 -15.37 -7.58 6.71
CA GLU A 81 -16.38 -7.14 5.73
C GLU A 81 -16.02 -5.82 5.02
N VAL A 82 -15.29 -4.92 5.72
CA VAL A 82 -14.80 -3.68 5.13
C VAL A 82 -13.77 -4.01 4.07
N VAL A 83 -12.76 -4.81 4.42
CA VAL A 83 -11.72 -5.22 3.47
C VAL A 83 -12.33 -5.94 2.28
N ASP A 84 -13.16 -6.96 2.50
CA ASP A 84 -13.74 -7.76 1.43
C ASP A 84 -14.58 -6.90 0.47
N ASN A 85 -15.43 -6.00 0.98
CA ASN A 85 -16.28 -5.15 0.12
C ASN A 85 -15.48 -4.09 -0.63
N TYR A 86 -14.57 -3.39 0.05
CA TYR A 86 -13.84 -2.28 -0.56
C TYR A 86 -12.67 -2.75 -1.43
N GLU A 87 -11.94 -3.81 -1.06
CA GLU A 87 -10.98 -4.44 -1.97
C GLU A 87 -11.71 -5.01 -3.19
N TYR A 88 -12.84 -5.72 -3.01
CA TYR A 88 -13.64 -6.19 -4.15
C TYR A 88 -14.03 -5.03 -5.08
N ARG A 89 -14.51 -3.91 -4.54
CA ARG A 89 -14.84 -2.74 -5.34
C ARG A 89 -13.62 -2.11 -6.00
N ALA A 90 -12.49 -2.03 -5.30
CA ALA A 90 -11.26 -1.46 -5.84
C ALA A 90 -10.75 -2.27 -7.02
N PHE A 91 -10.69 -3.59 -6.90
CA PHE A 91 -10.32 -4.48 -8.00
C PHE A 91 -11.37 -4.53 -9.11
N LYS A 92 -12.67 -4.61 -8.77
CA LYS A 92 -13.75 -4.65 -9.78
C LYS A 92 -13.81 -3.38 -10.63
N ASN A 93 -13.60 -2.23 -10.00
CA ASN A 93 -13.60 -0.94 -10.68
C ASN A 93 -12.18 -0.47 -11.02
N CYS A 94 -11.17 -1.34 -10.88
CA CYS A 94 -9.81 -1.01 -11.22
C CYS A 94 -9.77 -0.76 -12.73
N SER A 95 -9.44 0.45 -13.13
CA SER A 95 -8.90 0.69 -14.46
C SER A 95 -7.37 0.55 -14.38
N PRO A 96 -6.68 0.38 -15.52
CA PRO A 96 -5.21 0.38 -15.56
C PRO A 96 -4.57 1.59 -14.85
N PHE A 97 -5.31 2.69 -14.68
CA PHE A 97 -4.84 3.93 -14.05
C PHE A 97 -5.05 4.00 -12.53
N LEU A 98 -5.94 3.19 -11.96
CA LEU A 98 -6.32 3.23 -10.54
C LEU A 98 -5.77 2.03 -9.75
N LEU A 99 -4.55 1.59 -10.08
CA LEU A 99 -3.84 0.40 -9.57
C LEU A 99 -4.44 -0.22 -8.30
N PRO A 100 -4.68 -1.53 -8.28
CA PRO A 100 -5.37 -2.18 -7.17
C PRO A 100 -4.61 -2.03 -5.85
N PRO A 101 -5.26 -2.27 -4.69
CA PRO A 101 -4.64 -2.13 -3.37
C PRO A 101 -3.31 -2.90 -3.20
N TYR A 102 -3.14 -3.97 -3.96
CA TYR A 102 -1.90 -4.72 -4.17
C TYR A 102 -1.96 -5.39 -5.54
N LEU A 103 -0.82 -5.64 -6.18
CA LEU A 103 -0.76 -6.34 -7.47
C LEU A 103 -0.63 -7.85 -7.32
N TRP A 104 -0.08 -8.34 -6.22
CA TRP A 104 0.10 -9.77 -6.03
C TRP A 104 -0.14 -10.20 -4.60
N ALA A 105 -0.57 -11.44 -4.44
CA ALA A 105 -0.78 -12.09 -3.16
C ALA A 105 -0.21 -13.52 -3.17
N ALA A 106 0.23 -14.00 -2.02
CA ALA A 106 0.64 -15.38 -1.79
C ALA A 106 0.06 -15.91 -0.47
N ALA A 107 -0.49 -17.12 -0.49
CA ALA A 107 -0.96 -17.79 0.71
C ALA A 107 0.21 -18.43 1.47
N LEU A 108 0.36 -18.04 2.74
CA LEU A 108 1.30 -18.62 3.70
C LEU A 108 0.61 -19.61 4.64
N GLY A 109 -0.71 -19.57 4.72
CA GLY A 109 -1.54 -20.43 5.55
C GLY A 109 -2.92 -20.67 4.94
N ARG A 110 -3.79 -21.35 5.69
CA ARG A 110 -5.18 -21.53 5.28
C ARG A 110 -5.92 -20.19 5.40
N LEU A 111 -6.47 -19.72 4.29
CA LEU A 111 -7.36 -18.56 4.26
C LEU A 111 -8.77 -18.97 4.70
N PRO A 112 -9.57 -18.06 5.29
CA PRO A 112 -10.99 -18.28 5.49
C PRO A 112 -11.70 -18.66 4.17
N ASP A 113 -12.67 -19.57 4.24
CA ASP A 113 -13.37 -20.07 3.04
C ASP A 113 -14.16 -18.96 2.30
N SER A 114 -14.50 -17.86 2.99
CA SER A 114 -15.20 -16.70 2.43
C SER A 114 -14.27 -15.61 1.90
N THR A 115 -12.95 -15.79 1.99
CA THR A 115 -11.98 -14.76 1.56
C THR A 115 -12.02 -14.61 0.06
N TRP A 116 -12.26 -13.38 -0.39
CA TRP A 116 -12.14 -13.02 -1.79
C TRP A 116 -10.66 -12.73 -2.12
N LEU A 117 -10.14 -13.33 -3.19
CA LEU A 117 -8.70 -13.40 -3.48
C LEU A 117 -8.18 -12.36 -4.50
N GLY A 118 -8.94 -11.30 -4.79
CA GLY A 118 -8.64 -10.45 -5.94
C GLY A 118 -9.15 -11.06 -7.24
N GLY A 119 -9.31 -10.24 -8.28
CA GLY A 119 -9.49 -10.72 -9.66
C GLY A 119 -8.17 -10.64 -10.41
N ASP A 120 -7.96 -11.53 -11.38
CA ASP A 120 -6.77 -11.49 -12.23
C ASP A 120 -6.79 -10.23 -13.11
N VAL A 121 -5.70 -9.45 -13.08
CA VAL A 121 -5.56 -8.22 -13.86
C VAL A 121 -4.87 -8.58 -15.18
N LEU A 122 -5.62 -8.48 -16.29
CA LEU A 122 -5.07 -8.74 -17.62
C LEU A 122 -4.21 -7.57 -18.11
N VAL A 123 -3.12 -7.92 -18.79
CA VAL A 123 -2.09 -6.99 -19.27
C VAL A 123 -1.95 -7.10 -20.79
N GLY A 124 -2.36 -6.07 -21.52
CA GLY A 124 -2.37 -6.09 -22.99
C GLY A 124 -1.27 -5.31 -23.69
N THR A 125 -0.60 -4.39 -22.99
CA THR A 125 0.48 -3.56 -23.59
C THR A 125 1.73 -3.55 -22.72
N TRP A 126 2.87 -3.22 -23.31
CA TRP A 126 4.11 -3.02 -22.57
C TRP A 126 4.03 -1.92 -21.48
N GLU A 127 3.19 -0.90 -21.66
CA GLU A 127 2.95 0.13 -20.65
C GLU A 127 2.26 -0.47 -19.43
N GLN A 128 1.15 -1.18 -19.65
CA GLN A 128 0.46 -1.91 -18.58
C GLN A 128 1.38 -2.94 -17.92
N PHE A 129 2.19 -3.65 -18.70
CA PHE A 129 3.16 -4.61 -18.18
C PHE A 129 4.16 -3.93 -17.26
N ALA A 130 4.66 -2.74 -17.61
CA ALA A 130 5.59 -2.00 -16.79
C ALA A 130 5.00 -1.63 -15.43
N ASP A 131 3.76 -1.17 -15.40
CA ASP A 131 3.08 -0.74 -14.17
C ASP A 131 2.57 -1.91 -13.32
N THR A 132 2.45 -3.10 -13.91
CA THR A 132 1.94 -4.31 -13.27
C THR A 132 3.02 -5.38 -13.10
N VAL A 133 3.15 -6.35 -14.01
CA VAL A 133 4.07 -7.50 -13.92
C VAL A 133 5.53 -7.05 -13.73
N GLY A 134 5.99 -6.06 -14.50
CA GLY A 134 7.31 -5.47 -14.38
C GLY A 134 7.55 -4.88 -12.99
N ARG A 135 6.57 -4.14 -12.47
CA ARG A 135 6.61 -3.60 -11.10
C ARG A 135 6.60 -4.71 -10.03
N VAL A 136 5.84 -5.79 -10.24
CA VAL A 136 5.88 -6.97 -9.37
C VAL A 136 7.29 -7.53 -9.33
N LEU A 137 7.87 -7.85 -10.48
CA LEU A 137 9.22 -8.43 -10.57
C LEU A 137 10.32 -7.50 -10.02
N ASP A 138 10.20 -6.19 -10.22
CA ASP A 138 11.13 -5.19 -9.65
C ASP A 138 11.11 -5.20 -8.11
N CYS A 139 9.92 -5.30 -7.50
CA CYS A 139 9.72 -5.14 -6.05
C CYS A 139 9.76 -6.46 -5.27
N LEU A 140 9.46 -7.58 -5.93
CA LEU A 140 9.35 -8.90 -5.32
C LEU A 140 10.59 -9.31 -4.51
N PRO A 141 11.84 -9.06 -4.95
CA PRO A 141 13.02 -9.38 -4.16
C PRO A 141 13.07 -8.67 -2.80
N ARG A 142 12.65 -7.40 -2.76
CA ARG A 142 12.58 -6.63 -1.52
C ARG A 142 11.49 -7.15 -0.60
N ASP A 143 10.31 -7.46 -1.15
CA ASP A 143 9.19 -7.97 -0.36
C ASP A 143 9.53 -9.34 0.27
N LEU A 144 10.19 -10.20 -0.49
CA LEU A 144 10.71 -11.48 -0.01
C LEU A 144 11.82 -11.31 1.04
N ALA A 145 12.70 -10.32 0.87
CA ALA A 145 13.72 -10.04 1.85
C ALA A 145 13.15 -9.52 3.17
N LEU A 146 12.10 -8.71 3.14
CA LEU A 146 11.37 -8.25 4.33
C LEU A 146 10.54 -9.35 5.00
N THR A 147 10.26 -10.44 4.29
CA THR A 147 9.61 -11.63 4.85
C THR A 147 10.61 -12.42 5.71
N PRO A 148 10.29 -12.73 6.98
CA PRO A 148 11.13 -13.56 7.83
C PRO A 148 11.52 -14.88 7.15
N PRO A 149 12.79 -15.34 7.23
CA PRO A 149 13.23 -16.55 6.55
C PRO A 149 12.36 -17.79 6.84
N ALA A 150 11.89 -17.93 8.09
CA ALA A 150 11.03 -19.04 8.52
C ALA A 150 9.64 -19.05 7.85
N TRP A 151 9.20 -17.94 7.27
CA TRP A 151 7.91 -17.81 6.60
C TRP A 151 8.02 -17.98 5.08
N ARG A 152 9.19 -17.72 4.47
CA ARG A 152 9.37 -17.87 3.01
C ARG A 152 9.08 -19.30 2.54
N GLN A 153 9.48 -20.29 3.34
CA GLN A 153 9.18 -21.71 3.10
C GLN A 153 7.68 -22.07 3.19
N LEU A 154 6.84 -21.17 3.73
CA LEU A 154 5.39 -21.38 3.82
C LEU A 154 4.66 -20.99 2.54
N ILE A 155 5.32 -20.25 1.63
CA ILE A 155 4.78 -19.91 0.32
C ILE A 155 4.55 -21.24 -0.41
N ARG A 156 3.29 -21.66 -0.54
CA ARG A 156 3.00 -22.97 -1.11
C ARG A 156 3.21 -22.92 -2.62
N PRO A 157 3.99 -23.84 -3.21
CA PRO A 157 3.96 -24.02 -4.65
C PRO A 157 2.58 -24.56 -5.06
N LEU A 158 2.08 -24.06 -6.19
CA LEU A 158 0.89 -24.62 -6.84
C LEU A 158 1.19 -26.01 -7.45
N ALA A 159 2.47 -26.30 -7.74
CA ALA A 159 2.94 -27.56 -8.31
C ALA A 159 3.60 -28.51 -7.28
N PRO A 160 3.53 -29.84 -7.47
CA PRO A 160 4.13 -30.84 -6.57
C PRO A 160 5.68 -30.85 -6.51
N SER A 161 6.36 -30.05 -7.33
CA SER A 161 7.83 -30.05 -7.49
C SER A 161 8.62 -29.57 -6.26
N GLY A 162 7.95 -29.03 -5.24
CA GLY A 162 8.47 -29.03 -3.87
C GLY A 162 9.29 -27.81 -3.43
N GLU A 163 9.47 -26.79 -4.26
CA GLU A 163 10.14 -25.54 -3.84
C GLU A 163 9.17 -24.35 -3.82
N ALA A 164 9.11 -23.70 -2.66
CA ALA A 164 8.37 -22.46 -2.44
C ALA A 164 8.99 -21.32 -3.24
N ARG A 165 8.36 -20.93 -4.35
CA ARG A 165 8.87 -19.84 -5.21
C ARG A 165 7.73 -19.00 -5.79
N LEU A 166 8.02 -17.72 -6.00
CA LEU A 166 7.16 -16.77 -6.68
C LEU A 166 7.77 -16.49 -8.04
N ALA A 167 7.21 -17.11 -9.08
CA ALA A 167 7.79 -17.09 -10.41
C ALA A 167 6.75 -16.81 -11.51
N TYR A 168 7.16 -16.08 -12.53
CA TYR A 168 6.45 -15.98 -13.79
C TYR A 168 7.12 -16.87 -14.83
N LEU A 169 6.31 -17.58 -15.61
CA LEU A 169 6.73 -18.44 -16.69
C LEU A 169 6.20 -17.89 -18.01
N PHE A 170 7.11 -17.53 -18.91
CA PHE A 170 6.80 -16.98 -20.22
C PHE A 170 7.42 -17.84 -21.31
N ASN A 171 6.77 -17.89 -22.46
CA ASN A 171 7.38 -18.28 -23.72
C ASN A 171 7.65 -16.98 -24.50
N MET A 172 8.91 -16.75 -24.87
CA MET A 172 9.34 -15.46 -25.45
C MET A 172 8.90 -15.25 -26.90
N GLY A 173 8.09 -16.17 -27.46
CA GLY A 173 7.51 -16.06 -28.78
C GLY A 173 8.41 -16.58 -29.89
N SER A 174 7.85 -16.74 -31.08
CA SER A 174 8.56 -17.31 -32.24
C SER A 174 9.70 -16.43 -32.77
N ASP A 175 9.61 -15.12 -32.52
CA ASP A 175 10.58 -14.12 -33.01
C ASP A 175 11.76 -13.94 -32.03
N SER A 176 11.68 -14.56 -30.84
CA SER A 176 12.77 -14.58 -29.88
C SER A 176 13.71 -15.77 -30.11
N PRO A 177 15.03 -15.62 -29.87
CA PRO A 177 15.94 -16.76 -29.79
C PRO A 177 15.66 -17.66 -28.56
N TRP A 178 14.87 -17.17 -27.60
CA TRP A 178 14.50 -17.86 -26.36
C TRP A 178 13.13 -18.52 -26.48
N GLY A 179 12.97 -19.71 -25.91
CA GLY A 179 11.68 -20.37 -25.75
C GLY A 179 11.09 -20.04 -24.37
N GLY A 180 10.94 -21.07 -23.54
CA GLY A 180 10.50 -20.92 -22.15
C GLY A 180 11.54 -20.24 -21.26
N VAL A 181 11.14 -19.16 -20.60
CA VAL A 181 11.93 -18.42 -19.61
C VAL A 181 11.11 -18.23 -18.35
N SER A 182 11.76 -18.45 -17.21
CA SER A 182 11.23 -18.23 -15.88
C SER A 182 11.93 -17.05 -15.22
N PHE A 183 11.13 -16.25 -14.51
CA PHE A 183 11.59 -15.12 -13.69
C PHE A 183 11.14 -15.39 -12.26
N THR A 184 12.09 -15.80 -11.42
CA THR A 184 11.82 -16.20 -10.04
C THR A 184 12.33 -15.15 -9.06
N GLY A 185 11.45 -14.62 -8.23
CA GLY A 185 11.84 -13.69 -7.17
C GLY A 185 12.58 -14.41 -6.04
N THR A 186 13.70 -13.85 -5.61
CA THR A 186 14.43 -14.25 -4.39
C THR A 186 14.80 -13.02 -3.58
N PRO A 187 15.14 -13.15 -2.27
CA PRO A 187 15.62 -12.01 -1.49
C PRO A 187 16.84 -11.29 -2.08
N ALA A 188 17.63 -11.98 -2.92
CA ALA A 188 18.83 -11.45 -3.54
C ALA A 188 18.58 -10.73 -4.87
N GLY A 189 17.44 -10.98 -5.52
CA GLY A 189 17.14 -10.46 -6.85
C GLY A 189 16.12 -11.31 -7.61
N VAL A 190 16.09 -11.19 -8.93
CA VAL A 190 15.28 -12.05 -9.79
C VAL A 190 16.19 -13.03 -10.52
N ASP A 191 16.02 -14.31 -10.25
CA ASP A 191 16.67 -15.38 -11.01
C ASP A 191 15.95 -15.53 -12.36
N VAL A 192 16.71 -15.42 -13.44
CA VAL A 192 16.27 -15.60 -14.81
C VAL A 192 16.85 -16.90 -15.31
N TYR A 193 15.95 -17.82 -15.68
CA TYR A 193 16.33 -19.14 -16.16
C TYR A 193 15.52 -19.52 -17.41
N GLY A 194 16.18 -19.89 -18.50
CA GLY A 194 15.49 -20.29 -19.73
C GLY A 194 16.39 -20.93 -20.77
N PHE A 195 15.77 -21.47 -21.81
CA PHE A 195 16.43 -22.17 -22.90
C PHE A 195 16.11 -21.55 -24.26
N GLY A 196 17.13 -21.42 -25.10
CA GLY A 196 17.03 -21.00 -26.48
C GLY A 196 16.74 -22.16 -27.43
N ALA A 197 16.20 -21.84 -28.60
CA ALA A 197 15.84 -22.84 -29.62
C ALA A 197 17.06 -23.64 -30.14
N GLN A 198 18.28 -23.10 -29.99
CA GLN A 198 19.54 -23.69 -30.44
C GLN A 198 20.30 -24.41 -29.32
N GLY A 199 19.69 -24.58 -28.14
CA GLY A 199 20.33 -25.20 -26.97
C GLY A 199 21.12 -24.22 -26.10
N ASP A 200 21.05 -22.92 -26.37
CA ASP A 200 21.59 -21.87 -25.50
C ASP A 200 20.84 -21.85 -24.17
N GLU A 201 21.54 -21.62 -23.07
CA GLU A 201 20.95 -21.52 -21.73
C GLU A 201 21.20 -20.11 -21.18
N VAL A 202 20.16 -19.50 -20.63
CA VAL A 202 20.29 -18.30 -19.81
C VAL A 202 20.07 -18.69 -18.36
N GLN A 203 21.09 -18.45 -17.54
CA GLN A 203 21.01 -18.53 -16.09
C GLN A 203 21.75 -17.34 -15.51
N LEU A 204 21.01 -16.41 -14.91
CA LEU A 204 21.58 -15.23 -14.25
C LEU A 204 20.67 -14.74 -13.12
N LEU A 205 21.29 -14.09 -12.14
CA LEU A 205 20.58 -13.36 -11.09
C LEU A 205 20.64 -11.86 -11.43
N VAL A 206 19.48 -11.22 -11.63
CA VAL A 206 19.38 -9.75 -11.66
C VAL A 206 19.38 -9.25 -10.22
N PRO A 207 20.46 -8.62 -9.72
CA PRO A 207 20.59 -8.30 -8.31
C PRO A 207 19.55 -7.28 -7.86
N ARG A 208 18.98 -7.50 -6.66
CA ARG A 208 18.04 -6.59 -6.01
C ARG A 208 18.55 -5.15 -5.96
N ALA A 209 19.85 -4.93 -5.77
CA ALA A 209 20.44 -3.60 -5.74
C ALA A 209 20.21 -2.79 -7.03
N LEU A 210 20.21 -3.44 -8.21
CA LEU A 210 19.94 -2.78 -9.49
C LEU A 210 18.45 -2.48 -9.68
N LEU A 211 17.57 -3.33 -9.14
CA LEU A 211 16.12 -3.13 -9.16
C LEU A 211 15.72 -1.99 -8.22
N ASP A 212 16.28 -2.01 -7.02
CA ASP A 212 16.07 -1.02 -5.96
C ASP A 212 16.54 0.39 -6.35
N SER A 213 17.65 0.50 -7.09
CA SER A 213 18.13 1.76 -7.63
C SER A 213 17.36 2.22 -8.87
N GLY A 214 16.57 1.33 -9.48
CA GLY A 214 15.94 1.54 -10.78
C GLY A 214 16.93 1.55 -11.95
N SER A 215 18.17 1.09 -11.75
CA SER A 215 19.18 0.99 -12.82
C SER A 215 18.84 -0.12 -13.82
N VAL A 216 18.08 -1.12 -13.39
CA VAL A 216 17.49 -2.15 -14.25
C VAL A 216 16.00 -2.21 -13.96
N LYS A 217 15.20 -2.41 -15.01
CA LYS A 217 13.77 -2.65 -14.96
C LYS A 217 13.46 -4.02 -15.54
N MET A 218 12.72 -4.84 -14.82
CA MET A 218 12.40 -6.19 -15.28
C MET A 218 11.55 -6.18 -16.55
N THR A 219 10.75 -5.14 -16.79
CA THR A 219 10.08 -4.90 -18.07
C THR A 219 11.07 -4.90 -19.24
N ASP A 220 12.19 -4.21 -19.09
CA ASP A 220 13.19 -4.10 -20.16
C ASP A 220 13.96 -5.40 -20.33
N VAL A 221 14.18 -6.15 -19.24
CA VAL A 221 14.80 -7.49 -19.30
C VAL A 221 13.90 -8.47 -20.05
N VAL A 222 12.60 -8.50 -19.72
CA VAL A 222 11.62 -9.37 -20.40
C VAL A 222 11.50 -8.99 -21.88
N ALA A 223 11.38 -7.69 -22.19
CA ALA A 223 11.26 -7.22 -23.57
C ALA A 223 12.52 -7.51 -24.42
N GLY A 224 13.72 -7.40 -23.83
CA GLY A 224 14.96 -7.76 -24.51
C GLY A 224 15.08 -9.26 -24.78
N LEU A 225 14.64 -10.10 -23.84
CA LEU A 225 14.53 -11.55 -24.04
C LEU A 225 13.44 -11.91 -25.05
N ALA A 226 12.40 -11.10 -25.22
CA ALA A 226 11.40 -11.24 -26.27
C ALA A 226 11.88 -10.75 -27.66
N GLY A 227 13.15 -10.35 -27.80
CA GLY A 227 13.69 -9.87 -29.07
C GLY A 227 13.17 -8.49 -29.50
N GLY A 228 12.58 -7.74 -28.56
CA GLY A 228 12.10 -6.39 -28.83
C GLY A 228 10.69 -6.31 -29.43
N SER A 229 9.92 -7.40 -29.39
CA SER A 229 8.60 -7.51 -30.02
C SER A 229 7.51 -6.70 -29.31
N ASN A 230 6.30 -6.72 -29.88
CA ASN A 230 5.06 -6.41 -29.17
C ASN A 230 4.86 -7.41 -28.01
N LEU A 231 4.17 -6.99 -26.95
CA LEU A 231 3.81 -7.85 -25.82
C LEU A 231 2.91 -9.00 -26.28
N ALA A 232 2.05 -8.77 -27.27
CA ALA A 232 1.22 -9.82 -27.87
C ALA A 232 2.04 -11.01 -28.44
N GLY A 233 3.34 -10.82 -28.71
CA GLY A 233 4.26 -11.89 -29.12
C GLY A 233 4.85 -12.68 -27.95
N VAL A 234 4.71 -12.21 -26.71
CA VAL A 234 5.18 -12.89 -25.50
C VAL A 234 4.02 -13.68 -24.89
N GLU A 235 4.10 -15.00 -24.96
CA GLU A 235 3.04 -15.86 -24.47
C GLU A 235 3.21 -16.13 -22.96
N PHE A 236 2.21 -15.76 -22.17
CA PHE A 236 2.16 -16.13 -20.76
C PHE A 236 1.80 -17.62 -20.60
N PHE A 237 2.67 -18.36 -19.91
CA PHE A 237 2.46 -19.79 -19.68
C PHE A 237 1.75 -20.03 -18.34
N ASP A 238 2.40 -19.65 -17.24
CA ASP A 238 1.83 -19.83 -15.90
C ASP A 238 2.58 -18.98 -14.86
N VAL A 239 2.07 -19.01 -13.63
CA VAL A 239 2.75 -18.50 -12.44
C VAL A 239 2.90 -19.58 -11.38
N GLU A 240 3.92 -19.45 -10.52
CA GLU A 240 4.11 -20.31 -9.37
C GLU A 240 4.01 -19.53 -8.06
N GLY A 241 3.32 -20.11 -7.07
CA GLY A 241 3.23 -19.62 -5.69
C GLY A 241 2.35 -18.40 -5.43
N PHE A 242 1.94 -17.69 -6.48
CA PHE A 242 0.97 -16.60 -6.39
C PHE A 242 -0.44 -17.16 -6.19
N SER A 243 -1.19 -16.57 -5.26
CA SER A 243 -2.64 -16.75 -5.14
C SER A 243 -3.41 -15.82 -6.08
N MET A 244 -2.79 -14.70 -6.46
CA MET A 244 -3.28 -13.70 -7.42
C MET A 244 -2.09 -12.88 -7.91
N CYS A 245 -2.08 -12.55 -9.20
CA CYS A 245 -1.13 -11.62 -9.80
C CYS A 245 -1.62 -11.12 -11.18
N PRO A 246 -1.15 -9.96 -11.68
CA PRO A 246 -1.39 -9.56 -13.05
C PRO A 246 -0.70 -10.51 -14.02
N HIS A 247 -1.26 -10.70 -15.21
CA HIS A 247 -0.59 -11.46 -16.26
C HIS A 247 -1.06 -11.03 -17.67
N PRO A 248 -0.22 -11.22 -18.70
CA PRO A 248 -0.70 -11.16 -20.08
C PRO A 248 -1.77 -12.24 -20.32
N PRO A 249 -2.70 -12.01 -21.25
CA PRO A 249 -3.77 -12.96 -21.54
C PRO A 249 -3.20 -14.30 -22.00
N LYS A 250 -3.79 -15.39 -21.51
CA LYS A 250 -3.50 -16.73 -22.03
C LYS A 250 -4.15 -16.89 -23.42
N PRO A 251 -3.61 -17.73 -24.32
CA PRO A 251 -4.24 -18.00 -25.62
C PRO A 251 -5.70 -18.49 -25.55
N SER A 252 -6.11 -19.05 -24.40
CA SER A 252 -7.47 -19.54 -24.15
C SER A 252 -8.43 -18.50 -23.57
N GLU A 253 -7.95 -17.30 -23.20
CA GLU A 253 -8.76 -16.28 -22.54
C GLU A 253 -9.42 -15.34 -23.57
N PRO A 254 -10.72 -15.02 -23.41
CA PRO A 254 -11.39 -14.06 -24.28
C PRO A 254 -10.86 -12.65 -23.99
N VAL A 255 -10.22 -12.03 -24.99
CA VAL A 255 -9.55 -10.72 -24.86
C VAL A 255 -10.35 -9.54 -25.42
N ASP A 256 -11.37 -9.80 -26.25
CA ASP A 256 -12.05 -8.78 -27.06
C ASP A 256 -12.72 -7.66 -26.24
N ASP A 257 -13.16 -7.92 -25.01
CA ASP A 257 -13.83 -6.94 -24.14
C ASP A 257 -12.93 -6.36 -23.04
N LEU A 258 -11.66 -6.81 -22.91
CA LEU A 258 -10.82 -6.54 -21.74
C LEU A 258 -9.57 -5.69 -22.03
N LEU A 259 -9.17 -5.54 -23.29
CA LEU A 259 -7.97 -4.79 -23.71
C LEU A 259 -8.33 -3.55 -24.54
N VAL A 260 -9.31 -2.80 -24.05
CA VAL A 260 -9.75 -1.55 -24.64
C VAL A 260 -9.47 -0.38 -23.69
N ASP A 261 -9.34 0.82 -24.24
CA ASP A 261 -9.22 2.05 -23.46
C ASP A 261 -10.58 2.46 -22.84
N GLU A 262 -10.61 3.62 -22.17
CA GLU A 262 -11.81 4.16 -21.53
C GLU A 262 -12.96 4.48 -22.51
N PHE A 263 -12.69 4.49 -23.82
CA PHE A 263 -13.65 4.72 -24.90
C PHE A 263 -14.05 3.43 -25.65
N GLY A 264 -13.49 2.28 -25.26
CA GLY A 264 -13.74 1.00 -25.94
C GLY A 264 -12.89 0.78 -27.18
N GLU A 265 -11.84 1.59 -27.40
CA GLU A 265 -10.91 1.40 -28.52
C GLU A 265 -9.78 0.43 -28.13
N PRO A 266 -9.34 -0.47 -29.02
CA PRO A 266 -8.25 -1.39 -28.72
C PRO A 266 -6.98 -0.65 -28.27
N LEU A 267 -6.37 -1.13 -27.18
CA LEU A 267 -5.11 -0.55 -26.70
C LEU A 267 -3.99 -0.76 -27.73
N ALA A 268 -3.26 0.32 -28.02
CA ALA A 268 -2.13 0.27 -28.94
C ALA A 268 -0.89 -0.32 -28.25
N ASP A 269 -0.57 -1.57 -28.55
CA ASP A 269 0.71 -2.18 -28.17
C ASP A 269 1.80 -1.79 -29.18
N THR A 270 2.98 -1.40 -28.68
CA THR A 270 4.10 -0.97 -29.52
C THR A 270 5.36 -1.75 -29.16
N PRO A 271 6.21 -2.11 -30.14
CA PRO A 271 7.38 -2.92 -29.87
C PRO A 271 8.32 -2.24 -28.86
N ARG A 272 8.81 -2.99 -27.89
CA ARG A 272 9.71 -2.47 -26.85
C ARG A 272 11.06 -3.17 -26.94
N ALA A 273 12.12 -2.45 -27.31
CA ALA A 273 13.44 -3.04 -27.52
C ALA A 273 14.04 -3.73 -26.28
N GLY A 274 13.80 -3.19 -25.08
CA GLY A 274 14.34 -3.71 -23.82
C GLY A 274 15.87 -3.59 -23.71
N ILE A 275 16.46 -4.38 -22.81
CA ILE A 275 17.91 -4.47 -22.58
C ILE A 275 18.46 -5.80 -23.11
N SER A 276 19.58 -5.76 -23.83
CA SER A 276 20.22 -6.99 -24.30
C SER A 276 20.84 -7.79 -23.15
N LEU A 277 21.00 -9.10 -23.33
CA LEU A 277 21.59 -9.96 -22.31
C LEU A 277 23.04 -9.57 -21.97
N ASP A 278 23.81 -9.13 -22.96
CA ASP A 278 25.20 -8.70 -22.77
C ASP A 278 25.28 -7.36 -22.04
N GLU A 279 24.38 -6.43 -22.35
CA GLU A 279 24.26 -5.16 -21.62
C GLU A 279 23.83 -5.41 -20.17
N LEU A 280 22.86 -6.30 -19.94
CA LEU A 280 22.44 -6.70 -18.59
C LEU A 280 23.61 -7.31 -17.81
N ARG A 281 24.37 -8.23 -18.41
CA ARG A 281 25.58 -8.80 -17.79
C ARG A 281 26.62 -7.73 -17.47
N ALA A 282 26.80 -6.75 -18.35
CA ALA A 282 27.72 -5.64 -18.11
C ALA A 282 27.27 -4.78 -16.93
N LEU A 283 25.97 -4.46 -16.82
CA LEU A 283 25.41 -3.73 -15.67
C LEU A 283 25.56 -4.51 -14.36
N ILE A 284 25.33 -5.83 -14.39
CA ILE A 284 25.53 -6.70 -13.23
C ILE A 284 27.00 -6.69 -12.80
N ALA A 285 27.93 -6.83 -13.73
CA ALA A 285 29.36 -6.82 -13.45
C ALA A 285 29.86 -5.44 -12.96
N ALA A 286 29.23 -4.35 -13.39
CA ALA A 286 29.55 -2.99 -12.98
C ALA A 286 28.90 -2.58 -11.64
N SER A 287 27.96 -3.37 -11.12
CA SER A 287 27.18 -3.02 -9.93
C SER A 287 28.07 -2.96 -8.68
N PRO A 288 28.18 -1.80 -7.99
CA PRO A 288 28.91 -1.72 -6.74
C PRO A 288 28.13 -2.43 -5.62
N ALA A 289 28.84 -3.10 -4.71
CA ALA A 289 28.25 -3.88 -3.62
C ALA A 289 27.41 -3.06 -2.60
N SER A 290 27.43 -1.72 -2.68
CA SER A 290 26.56 -0.85 -1.88
C SER A 290 26.37 0.51 -2.54
N PRO A 291 25.13 0.99 -2.72
CA PRO A 291 24.90 2.36 -3.18
C PRO A 291 25.29 3.36 -2.08
N SER A 292 26.09 4.37 -2.44
CA SER A 292 26.33 5.53 -1.58
C SER A 292 25.12 6.47 -1.64
N LEU A 293 24.38 6.58 -0.54
CA LEU A 293 23.28 7.56 -0.45
C LEU A 293 23.85 8.97 -0.25
N PRO A 294 23.26 10.00 -0.88
CA PRO A 294 23.67 11.37 -0.65
C PRO A 294 23.45 11.77 0.82
N PRO A 295 24.27 12.68 1.37
CA PRO A 295 24.14 13.12 2.75
C PRO A 295 22.76 13.75 2.98
N ARG A 296 22.12 13.34 4.07
CA ARG A 296 20.79 13.79 4.45
C ARG A 296 20.84 15.28 4.82
N ARG A 297 19.92 16.09 4.30
CA ARG A 297 19.79 17.49 4.73
C ARG A 297 19.39 17.53 6.21
N PRO A 298 19.91 18.49 7.00
CA PRO A 298 19.46 18.69 8.37
C PRO A 298 17.95 18.93 8.39
N ARG A 299 17.23 18.20 9.24
CA ARG A 299 15.80 18.47 9.48
C ARG A 299 15.71 19.78 10.28
N PRO A 300 14.80 20.71 9.94
CA PRO A 300 14.48 21.82 10.82
C PRO A 300 14.09 21.30 12.21
N ALA A 301 14.41 22.06 13.26
CA ALA A 301 13.99 21.71 14.61
C ALA A 301 12.45 21.68 14.67
N PRO A 302 11.86 20.62 15.25
CA PRO A 302 10.40 20.52 15.34
C PRO A 302 9.83 21.60 16.27
N VAL A 303 8.61 22.05 15.96
CA VAL A 303 7.86 23.01 16.78
C VAL A 303 7.03 22.24 17.82
N PRO A 304 7.08 22.59 19.12
CA PRO A 304 6.20 21.99 20.11
C PRO A 304 4.72 22.22 19.76
N LEU A 305 3.90 21.19 19.92
CA LEU A 305 2.49 21.26 19.54
C LEU A 305 1.66 21.92 20.65
N GLN A 306 0.87 22.94 20.27
CA GLN A 306 -0.10 23.61 21.14
C GLN A 306 -1.50 23.46 20.56
N LEU A 307 -2.42 22.90 21.35
CA LEU A 307 -3.80 22.68 20.95
C LEU A 307 -4.61 23.97 21.10
N GLY A 308 -5.28 24.41 20.04
CA GLY A 308 -6.28 25.48 20.10
C GLY A 308 -7.64 25.01 20.60
N LEU A 309 -7.96 23.72 20.40
CA LEU A 309 -9.13 23.06 20.99
C LEU A 309 -8.70 21.99 21.99
N SER A 310 -9.24 22.04 23.20
CA SER A 310 -9.10 20.93 24.14
C SER A 310 -9.88 19.70 23.65
N PHE A 311 -9.44 18.50 24.04
CA PHE A 311 -10.12 17.26 23.63
C PHE A 311 -11.61 17.21 24.01
N PRO A 312 -12.04 17.68 25.21
CA PRO A 312 -13.47 17.74 25.52
C PRO A 312 -14.26 18.68 24.59
N GLN A 313 -13.68 19.82 24.22
CA GLN A 313 -14.32 20.75 23.27
C GLN A 313 -14.40 20.13 21.87
N ALA A 314 -13.33 19.49 21.40
CA ALA A 314 -13.32 18.78 20.13
C ALA A 314 -14.36 17.65 20.10
N SER A 315 -14.46 16.84 21.15
CA SER A 315 -15.48 15.80 21.27
C SER A 315 -16.91 16.38 21.25
N ALA A 316 -17.16 17.45 22.01
CA ALA A 316 -18.49 18.08 22.05
C ALA A 316 -18.89 18.66 20.69
N LEU A 317 -17.94 19.23 19.95
CA LEU A 317 -18.15 19.72 18.60
C LEU A 317 -18.52 18.56 17.65
N VAL A 318 -17.80 17.42 17.72
CA VAL A 318 -18.16 16.22 16.95
C VAL A 318 -19.58 15.76 17.27
N ASP A 319 -19.98 15.73 18.55
CA ASP A 319 -21.35 15.33 18.90
C ASP A 319 -22.41 16.22 18.25
N GLN A 320 -22.18 17.53 18.23
CA GLN A 320 -23.10 18.47 17.58
C GLN A 320 -23.21 18.18 16.07
N LEU A 321 -22.09 17.93 15.41
CA LEU A 321 -22.05 17.59 13.99
C LEU A 321 -22.75 16.25 13.70
N LEU A 322 -22.59 15.27 14.57
CA LEU A 322 -23.26 13.96 14.47
C LEU A 322 -24.78 14.07 14.74
N GLN A 323 -25.20 15.01 15.59
CA GLN A 323 -26.61 15.32 15.86
C GLN A 323 -27.28 16.15 14.75
N GLY A 324 -26.54 16.51 13.69
CA GLY A 324 -27.06 17.23 12.53
C GLY A 324 -27.07 18.76 12.69
N VAL A 325 -26.35 19.31 13.66
CA VAL A 325 -26.11 20.76 13.70
C VAL A 325 -25.25 21.14 12.49
N ALA A 326 -25.67 22.16 11.75
CA ALA A 326 -24.93 22.66 10.58
C ALA A 326 -23.48 23.05 10.96
N ALA A 327 -22.51 22.66 10.13
CA ALA A 327 -21.10 22.76 10.52
C ALA A 327 -20.68 24.19 10.84
N THR A 328 -21.05 25.15 9.99
CA THR A 328 -20.77 26.57 10.23
C THR A 328 -21.37 27.07 11.55
N THR A 329 -22.58 26.63 11.91
CA THR A 329 -23.23 27.03 13.17
C THR A 329 -22.49 26.48 14.38
N ALA A 330 -22.14 25.19 14.37
CA ALA A 330 -21.42 24.55 15.46
C ALA A 330 -20.01 25.16 15.66
N LEU A 331 -19.29 25.38 14.55
CA LEU A 331 -17.94 25.94 14.56
C LEU A 331 -17.92 27.40 15.01
N THR A 332 -18.87 28.23 14.56
CA THR A 332 -18.96 29.63 15.02
C THR A 332 -19.38 29.72 16.48
N ALA A 333 -20.25 28.82 16.97
CA ALA A 333 -20.56 28.73 18.39
C ALA A 333 -19.35 28.32 19.24
N ALA A 334 -18.42 27.54 18.67
CA ALA A 334 -17.13 27.21 19.26
C ALA A 334 -16.07 28.33 19.14
N GLY A 335 -16.44 29.50 18.61
CA GLY A 335 -15.59 30.69 18.52
C GLY A 335 -14.91 30.90 17.17
N ALA A 336 -15.19 30.09 16.15
CA ALA A 336 -14.60 30.28 14.83
C ALA A 336 -15.20 31.46 14.06
N GLN A 337 -14.36 32.20 13.36
CA GLN A 337 -14.75 33.28 12.45
C GLN A 337 -14.39 32.91 11.00
N PRO A 338 -15.11 33.41 9.99
CA PRO A 338 -14.69 33.28 8.60
C PRO A 338 -13.29 33.85 8.39
N GLY A 339 -12.41 33.08 7.77
CA GLY A 339 -11.04 33.43 7.50
C GLY A 339 -10.47 32.63 6.33
N GLU A 340 -9.15 32.56 6.26
CA GLU A 340 -8.45 31.91 5.16
C GLU A 340 -7.23 31.14 5.69
N ILE A 341 -7.03 29.92 5.18
CA ILE A 341 -5.85 29.10 5.45
C ILE A 341 -5.29 28.65 4.10
N TRP A 342 -4.01 28.91 3.85
CA TRP A 342 -3.30 28.59 2.60
C TRP A 342 -4.05 29.03 1.32
N GLY A 343 -4.59 30.25 1.29
CA GLY A 343 -5.31 30.73 0.11
C GLY A 343 -6.75 30.24 -0.03
N ARG A 344 -7.28 29.48 0.95
CA ARG A 344 -8.59 28.83 0.87
C ARG A 344 -9.51 29.26 2.01
N PRO A 345 -10.82 29.45 1.74
CA PRO A 345 -11.80 29.77 2.77
C PRO A 345 -11.80 28.71 3.89
N ALA A 346 -11.73 29.18 5.12
CA ALA A 346 -11.76 28.36 6.33
C ALA A 346 -12.52 29.07 7.45
N LEU A 347 -12.88 28.32 8.49
CA LEU A 347 -13.36 28.86 9.75
C LEU A 347 -12.22 28.78 10.75
N VAL A 348 -11.76 29.93 11.23
CA VAL A 348 -10.56 30.07 12.06
C VAL A 348 -10.96 30.41 13.48
N GLY A 349 -10.58 29.56 14.43
CA GLY A 349 -10.71 29.82 15.86
C GLY A 349 -9.36 30.20 16.49
N ASP A 350 -9.33 30.29 17.81
CA ASP A 350 -8.10 30.60 18.56
C ASP A 350 -7.14 29.40 18.57
N GLY A 351 -6.17 29.39 17.67
CA GLY A 351 -5.16 28.31 17.56
C GLY A 351 -5.64 27.02 16.90
N TRP A 352 -6.76 27.06 16.18
CA TRP A 352 -7.30 25.92 15.42
C TRP A 352 -8.09 26.42 14.22
N HIS A 353 -8.34 25.54 13.24
CA HIS A 353 -9.17 25.91 12.10
C HIS A 353 -9.95 24.71 11.56
N ALA A 354 -10.99 24.99 10.78
CA ALA A 354 -11.80 23.98 10.14
C ALA A 354 -12.13 24.35 8.70
N THR A 355 -12.25 23.32 7.86
CA THR A 355 -12.76 23.42 6.51
C THR A 355 -14.03 22.59 6.39
N VAL A 356 -15.01 23.12 5.67
CA VAL A 356 -16.30 22.49 5.45
C VAL A 356 -16.48 22.30 3.95
N ARG A 357 -16.68 21.06 3.53
CA ARG A 357 -16.97 20.71 2.14
C ARG A 357 -18.38 20.15 2.07
N LYS A 358 -19.17 20.63 1.11
CA LYS A 358 -20.42 19.98 0.74
C LYS A 358 -20.13 18.76 -0.12
N THR A 359 -20.65 17.61 0.30
CA THR A 359 -20.52 16.35 -0.43
C THR A 359 -21.90 15.74 -0.57
N SER A 360 -22.23 15.29 -1.78
CA SER A 360 -23.48 14.56 -2.03
C SER A 360 -23.36 13.13 -1.50
N SER A 361 -24.05 12.83 -0.40
CA SER A 361 -24.10 11.47 0.15
C SER A 361 -25.18 10.66 -0.55
N ARG A 362 -24.79 9.57 -1.22
CA ARG A 362 -25.73 8.61 -1.82
C ARG A 362 -26.52 7.87 -0.75
N THR A 363 -25.87 7.56 0.37
CA THR A 363 -26.43 6.81 1.50
C THR A 363 -27.50 7.61 2.23
N LEU A 364 -27.28 8.91 2.41
CA LEU A 364 -28.22 9.80 3.07
C LEU A 364 -29.20 10.47 2.10
N GLY A 365 -28.98 10.36 0.79
CA GLY A 365 -29.82 10.96 -0.24
C GLY A 365 -29.84 12.49 -0.20
N ALA A 366 -28.79 13.11 0.36
CA ALA A 366 -28.73 14.55 0.60
C ALA A 366 -27.28 15.05 0.56
N ASP A 367 -27.12 16.36 0.33
CA ASP A 367 -25.86 17.05 0.55
C ASP A 367 -25.59 17.14 2.04
N ILE A 368 -24.39 16.73 2.43
CA ILE A 368 -23.90 16.80 3.80
C ILE A 368 -22.67 17.69 3.90
N ASP A 369 -22.43 18.19 5.11
CA ASP A 369 -21.20 18.87 5.44
C ASP A 369 -20.16 17.83 5.91
N ASP A 370 -19.14 17.60 5.09
CA ASP A 370 -17.89 16.97 5.50
C ASP A 370 -17.05 18.04 6.19
N THR A 371 -16.78 17.83 7.48
CA THR A 371 -16.10 18.83 8.32
C THR A 371 -14.76 18.29 8.75
N ARG A 372 -13.70 18.99 8.38
CA ARG A 372 -12.31 18.69 8.73
C ARG A 372 -11.81 19.76 9.68
N ILE A 373 -11.35 19.38 10.86
CA ILE A 373 -10.91 20.27 11.95
C ILE A 373 -9.45 19.94 12.25
N GLU A 374 -8.56 20.91 12.06
CA GLU A 374 -7.18 20.82 12.51
C GLU A 374 -7.11 21.49 13.89
N LEU A 375 -6.72 20.72 14.91
CA LEU A 375 -6.76 21.12 16.32
C LEU A 375 -5.60 22.05 16.72
N CYS A 376 -4.65 22.24 15.81
CA CYS A 376 -3.43 23.00 15.99
C CYS A 376 -3.41 24.17 15.00
N PRO A 377 -2.62 25.22 15.29
CA PRO A 377 -2.44 26.29 14.33
C PRO A 377 -1.77 25.77 13.05
N SER A 378 -2.01 26.45 11.93
CA SER A 378 -1.23 26.16 10.72
C SER A 378 0.18 26.72 10.90
N LEU A 379 1.20 25.91 10.61
CA LEU A 379 2.57 26.40 10.52
C LEU A 379 2.82 27.00 9.13
N GLU A 380 3.38 28.22 9.07
CA GLU A 380 3.85 28.79 7.82
C GLU A 380 5.10 28.06 7.30
N ASP A 381 6.02 27.71 8.22
CA ASP A 381 7.22 26.94 7.96
C ASP A 381 7.47 25.91 9.07
N GLY A 382 7.94 24.73 8.68
CA GLY A 382 8.36 23.67 9.61
C GLY A 382 7.32 22.57 9.82
N LEU A 383 7.57 21.73 10.82
CA LEU A 383 6.71 20.60 11.20
C LEU A 383 6.59 20.56 12.73
N TYR A 384 5.43 20.14 13.22
CA TYR A 384 5.25 19.85 14.62
C TYR A 384 6.15 18.69 15.07
N ASP A 385 6.45 18.68 16.36
CA ASP A 385 7.06 17.54 17.01
C ASP A 385 6.17 16.30 16.82
N GLY A 386 6.78 15.26 16.25
CA GLY A 386 6.06 14.04 15.91
C GLY A 386 5.62 13.27 17.15
N HIS A 387 6.37 13.34 18.25
CA HIS A 387 6.02 12.64 19.48
C HIS A 387 4.82 13.31 20.16
N ASP A 388 4.79 14.64 20.21
CA ASP A 388 3.63 15.38 20.70
C ASP A 388 2.38 15.12 19.84
N SER A 389 2.53 15.19 18.51
CA SER A 389 1.43 14.93 17.57
C SER A 389 0.85 13.54 17.79
N LEU A 390 1.71 12.51 17.87
CA LEU A 390 1.29 11.14 18.08
C LEU A 390 0.64 10.97 19.46
N ARG A 391 1.26 11.49 20.53
CA ARG A 391 0.75 11.43 21.91
C ARG A 391 -0.64 12.03 22.04
N TYR A 392 -0.85 13.23 21.50
CA TYR A 392 -2.15 13.89 21.56
C TYR A 392 -3.19 13.21 20.66
N ALA A 393 -2.79 12.72 19.48
CA ALA A 393 -3.68 11.92 18.63
C ALA A 393 -4.13 10.63 19.33
N TRP A 394 -3.25 9.96 20.08
CA TRP A 394 -3.60 8.82 20.93
C TRP A 394 -4.61 9.19 22.02
N GLN A 395 -4.40 10.31 22.74
CA GLN A 395 -5.31 10.76 23.79
C GLN A 395 -6.71 11.07 23.24
N LEU A 396 -6.80 11.74 22.11
CA LEU A 396 -8.07 11.99 21.44
C LEU A 396 -8.69 10.68 20.94
N ALA A 397 -7.90 9.79 20.36
CA ALA A 397 -8.37 8.50 19.90
C ALA A 397 -8.95 7.64 21.05
N ASP A 398 -8.32 7.66 22.23
CA ASP A 398 -8.83 6.94 23.39
C ASP A 398 -10.15 7.55 23.89
N LEU A 399 -10.27 8.88 23.93
CA LEU A 399 -11.54 9.57 24.23
C LEU A 399 -12.66 9.18 23.26
N LEU A 400 -12.36 9.13 21.95
CA LEU A 400 -13.33 8.72 20.93
C LEU A 400 -13.68 7.22 21.04
N THR A 401 -12.73 6.38 21.45
CA THR A 401 -12.97 4.95 21.69
C THR A 401 -13.90 4.73 22.88
N GLU A 402 -13.72 5.48 23.97
CA GLU A 402 -14.64 5.45 25.11
C GLU A 402 -16.05 5.89 24.73
N ARG A 403 -16.15 6.84 23.79
CA ARG A 403 -17.42 7.45 23.38
C ARG A 403 -18.19 6.68 22.31
N TYR A 404 -17.50 6.19 21.28
CA TYR A 404 -18.10 5.56 20.11
C TYR A 404 -17.82 4.05 20.02
N GLY A 405 -17.04 3.51 20.94
CA GLY A 405 -16.67 2.11 20.97
C GLY A 405 -15.46 1.81 20.07
N SER A 406 -15.43 0.57 19.56
CA SER A 406 -14.28 0.08 18.79
C SER A 406 -14.12 0.83 17.47
N PRO A 407 -12.89 1.23 17.07
CA PRO A 407 -12.69 1.78 15.74
C PRO A 407 -12.99 0.73 14.66
N LEU A 408 -13.65 1.16 13.59
CA LEU A 408 -13.89 0.35 12.40
C LEU A 408 -12.56 0.04 11.71
N LEU A 409 -11.72 1.07 11.57
CA LEU A 409 -10.37 1.01 11.02
C LEU A 409 -9.41 1.73 11.96
N GLN A 410 -8.25 1.14 12.20
CA GLN A 410 -7.13 1.78 12.86
C GLN A 410 -5.84 1.53 12.10
N GLU A 411 -4.95 2.50 12.12
CA GLU A 411 -3.64 2.45 11.49
C GLU A 411 -2.65 3.21 12.37
N THR A 412 -1.46 2.67 12.56
CA THR A 412 -0.37 3.33 13.30
C THR A 412 0.96 2.93 12.69
N GLY A 413 1.87 3.88 12.51
CA GLY A 413 3.16 3.64 11.87
C GLY A 413 4.35 4.20 12.64
N SER A 414 5.52 3.59 12.40
CA SER A 414 6.80 4.00 12.98
C SER A 414 7.32 5.35 12.45
N SER A 415 6.61 5.97 11.51
CA SER A 415 6.86 7.30 10.98
C SER A 415 6.17 8.41 11.78
N GLY A 416 5.40 8.07 12.82
CA GLY A 416 4.57 9.01 13.57
C GLY A 416 3.15 9.15 13.02
N HIS A 417 2.74 8.27 12.11
CA HIS A 417 1.37 8.20 11.61
C HIS A 417 0.44 7.51 12.61
N LEU A 418 -0.74 8.09 12.84
CA LEU A 418 -1.88 7.44 13.47
C LEU A 418 -3.15 7.84 12.72
N SER A 419 -4.04 6.88 12.50
CA SER A 419 -5.42 7.14 12.05
C SER A 419 -6.37 6.16 12.74
N ARG A 420 -7.49 6.65 13.25
CA ARG A 420 -8.61 5.81 13.73
C ARG A 420 -9.92 6.35 13.21
N LEU A 421 -10.70 5.48 12.60
CA LEU A 421 -12.02 5.75 12.03
C LEU A 421 -13.09 5.03 12.85
N TYR A 422 -14.07 5.78 13.33
CA TYR A 422 -15.23 5.28 14.07
C TYR A 422 -16.47 5.47 13.23
N GLN A 423 -17.29 4.43 13.10
CA GLN A 423 -18.58 4.53 12.45
C GLN A 423 -19.66 4.87 13.50
N VAL A 424 -20.39 5.95 13.26
CA VAL A 424 -21.51 6.39 14.12
C VAL A 424 -22.75 6.53 13.24
N GLY A 425 -23.53 5.45 13.16
CA GLY A 425 -24.65 5.36 12.21
C GLY A 425 -24.14 5.42 10.76
N GLN A 426 -24.65 6.39 10.00
CA GLN A 426 -24.25 6.64 8.60
C GLN A 426 -23.10 7.66 8.46
N ARG A 427 -22.64 8.22 9.58
CA ARG A 427 -21.52 9.16 9.63
C ARG A 427 -20.27 8.44 10.12
N ALA A 428 -19.11 8.98 9.80
CA ALA A 428 -17.85 8.54 10.35
C ALA A 428 -17.12 9.70 11.04
N VAL A 429 -16.42 9.36 12.11
CA VAL A 429 -15.51 10.25 12.83
C VAL A 429 -14.11 9.70 12.67
N GLN A 430 -13.18 10.48 12.14
CA GLN A 430 -11.79 10.09 12.00
C GLN A 430 -10.89 11.01 12.82
N VAL A 431 -9.99 10.44 13.60
CA VAL A 431 -8.83 11.15 14.15
C VAL A 431 -7.59 10.71 13.40
N SER A 432 -6.71 11.64 13.05
CA SER A 432 -5.40 11.30 12.49
C SER A 432 -4.31 12.30 12.83
N THR A 433 -3.06 11.87 12.70
CA THR A 433 -1.91 12.78 12.61
C THR A 433 -1.83 13.35 11.20
N SER A 434 -1.58 14.65 11.07
CA SER A 434 -1.43 15.35 9.79
C SER A 434 -0.10 16.12 9.77
N LEU A 435 0.25 16.69 8.61
CA LEU A 435 1.34 17.67 8.53
C LEU A 435 1.05 18.91 9.40
N GLY A 436 -0.23 19.23 9.61
CA GLY A 436 -0.72 20.30 10.49
C GLY A 436 -0.85 19.89 11.96
N GLY A 437 -0.36 18.72 12.36
CA GLY A 437 -0.44 18.21 13.73
C GLY A 437 -1.53 17.14 13.85
N ILE A 438 -2.75 17.54 14.23
CA ILE A 438 -3.84 16.61 14.55
C ILE A 438 -5.14 17.02 13.85
N GLU A 439 -5.64 16.06 13.09
CA GLU A 439 -6.90 16.05 12.36
C GLU A 439 -8.04 15.45 13.16
N LEU A 440 -9.21 16.06 13.03
CA LEU A 440 -10.49 15.44 13.34
C LEU A 440 -11.46 15.69 12.18
N GLU A 441 -11.96 14.62 11.59
CA GLU A 441 -12.89 14.67 10.45
C GLU A 441 -14.24 14.05 10.81
N VAL A 442 -15.32 14.69 10.40
CA VAL A 442 -16.69 14.17 10.48
C VAL A 442 -17.31 14.20 9.08
N ALA A 443 -17.55 13.02 8.51
CA ALA A 443 -17.94 12.87 7.11
C ALA A 443 -18.94 11.71 6.91
N ASP A 444 -19.38 11.48 5.68
CA ASP A 444 -20.11 10.25 5.30
C ASP A 444 -19.24 8.99 5.49
N ALA A 445 -19.79 7.96 6.12
CA ALA A 445 -19.03 6.74 6.37
C ALA A 445 -18.63 5.98 5.10
N GLU A 446 -19.52 5.88 4.10
CA GLU A 446 -19.20 5.17 2.86
C GLU A 446 -18.16 5.94 2.04
N GLY A 447 -18.30 7.26 1.95
CA GLY A 447 -17.36 8.14 1.26
C GLY A 447 -15.94 8.05 1.85
N THR A 448 -15.81 8.13 3.17
CA THR A 448 -14.50 8.02 3.85
C THR A 448 -13.86 6.65 3.67
N LEU A 449 -14.66 5.57 3.68
CA LEU A 449 -14.14 4.22 3.47
C LEU A 449 -13.71 4.00 2.02
N MET A 450 -14.46 4.50 1.02
CA MET A 450 -14.05 4.41 -0.40
C MET A 450 -12.68 5.05 -0.62
N LEU A 451 -12.45 6.28 -0.13
CA LEU A 451 -11.17 7.01 -0.29
C LEU A 451 -9.96 6.32 0.39
N ARG A 452 -10.20 5.34 1.26
CA ARG A 452 -9.15 4.61 1.99
C ARG A 452 -8.73 3.31 1.33
N TYR A 453 -9.51 2.84 0.36
CA TYR A 453 -9.29 1.56 -0.32
C TYR A 453 -9.26 1.69 -1.86
N CYS A 454 -9.76 2.80 -2.41
CA CYS A 454 -9.68 3.20 -3.81
C CYS A 454 -8.93 4.53 -3.90
#